data_AF-A0A2V9R2S1-F1
#
_entry.id   AF-A0A2V9R2S1-F1
#
_cell.length_a   1.000
_cell.length_b   1.000
_cell.length_c   1.000
_cell.angle_alpha   90.00
_cell.angle_beta   90.00
_cell.angle_gamma   90.00
#
_symmetry.space_group_name_H-M   'P 1'
#
loop_
_entity.id
_entity.type
_entity.pdbx_description
1 polymer ?
#
loop_
_entity_poly.entity_id
_entity_poly.type
_entity_poly.pdbx_seq_one_letter_code
_entity_poly.pdbx_strand_id
1 'polypeptide(L)'
;MLRKISWVRENHHYFDILQSDGKWHSYPVDYTIGSKFQQAYATKLPKGEIHVFPIQYNLLHKRWVNFWSVIDGTGSERADPRTWQKLDASTSYQAICAVCHTSQLRNVNGAGFDTNHLEFKEPGINCEMCHGPSGGHVVEMTEHDYHPREPMDPPVNFHKVDSRKFISICAQCHMQSAIRNPGGKGELNYVSTGEFFGSRMWQPFAEFSRKGFYKDGRFRQTTFMVEALERSKCFRKGGVNCGTCHDPHSHDSGSNPTSLKFRDQPDLMCIGCHNQFRDAVAVSHHSHHPPESEASRCVSCHMPRITDALLFRARYHQIDDIPDAEMTKRFGQDESPNACLLCHTNKTAEWVGQHLSAWKLLGNRE
;
A
#
# COMPACT_ATOMS: atom_id res chain seq x y z
N MET A 1 11.67 -13.75 -26.09
CA MET A 1 11.03 -13.30 -24.84
C MET A 1 11.35 -11.82 -24.70
N LEU A 2 10.34 -10.95 -24.78
CA LEU A 2 10.41 -9.47 -24.88
C LEU A 2 11.81 -8.86 -25.07
N ARG A 3 12.07 -8.31 -26.26
CA ARG A 3 13.16 -7.34 -26.38
C ARG A 3 12.65 -6.03 -25.79
N LYS A 4 13.33 -5.52 -24.75
CA LYS A 4 13.14 -4.14 -24.28
C LYS A 4 13.60 -3.22 -25.40
N ILE A 5 12.68 -2.72 -26.21
CA ILE A 5 13.02 -1.65 -27.15
C ILE A 5 11.84 -0.70 -27.27
N SER A 6 11.76 0.21 -26.30
CA SER A 6 11.03 1.46 -26.49
C SER A 6 11.78 2.24 -27.58
N TRP A 7 11.37 2.11 -28.84
CA TRP A 7 11.69 3.11 -29.84
C TRP A 7 10.53 4.08 -29.95
N VAL A 8 10.87 5.32 -30.23
CA VAL A 8 9.90 6.38 -30.48
C VAL A 8 9.60 6.35 -31.97
N ARG A 9 8.36 6.05 -32.34
CA ARG A 9 7.86 6.25 -33.71
C ARG A 9 6.83 7.35 -33.66
N GLU A 10 7.03 8.40 -34.46
CA GLU A 10 6.07 9.52 -34.56
C GLU A 10 5.69 10.10 -33.17
N ASN A 11 6.69 10.20 -32.27
CA ASN A 11 6.55 10.65 -30.89
C ASN A 11 5.73 9.74 -29.94
N HIS A 12 5.47 8.48 -30.32
CA HIS A 12 4.83 7.48 -29.47
C HIS A 12 5.79 6.35 -29.09
N HIS A 13 5.66 5.85 -27.86
CA HIS A 13 6.39 4.70 -27.35
C HIS A 13 5.62 3.40 -27.64
N TYR A 14 6.34 2.32 -27.92
CA TYR A 14 5.76 1.02 -28.24
C TYR A 14 6.44 -0.11 -27.45
N PHE A 15 5.68 -1.19 -27.23
CA PHE A 15 6.21 -2.50 -26.83
C PHE A 15 5.98 -3.53 -27.91
N ASP A 16 7.06 -4.24 -28.25
CA ASP A 16 7.03 -5.39 -29.14
C ASP A 16 6.96 -6.68 -28.33
N ILE A 17 5.94 -7.48 -28.58
CA ILE A 17 5.67 -8.72 -27.87
C ILE A 17 5.66 -9.87 -28.87
N LEU A 18 6.52 -10.86 -28.62
CA LEU A 18 6.49 -12.14 -29.33
C LEU A 18 5.31 -12.94 -28.80
N GLN A 19 4.36 -13.27 -29.66
CA GLN A 19 3.13 -13.97 -29.28
C GLN A 19 3.20 -15.47 -29.58
N SER A 20 2.14 -16.19 -29.20
CA SER A 20 2.02 -17.64 -29.40
C SER A 20 2.02 -18.05 -30.87
N ASP A 21 1.72 -17.14 -31.79
CA ASP A 21 1.81 -17.35 -33.24
C ASP A 21 3.25 -17.30 -33.79
N GLY A 22 4.24 -17.04 -32.91
CA GLY A 22 5.65 -16.92 -33.27
C GLY A 22 6.04 -15.60 -33.93
N LYS A 23 5.12 -14.62 -33.99
CA LYS A 23 5.36 -13.30 -34.60
C LYS A 23 5.46 -12.20 -33.55
N TRP A 24 6.16 -11.13 -33.92
CA TRP A 24 6.24 -9.91 -33.12
C TRP A 24 5.06 -9.00 -33.45
N HIS A 25 4.40 -8.52 -32.40
CA HIS A 25 3.29 -7.58 -32.49
C HIS A 25 3.64 -6.34 -31.67
N SER A 26 3.42 -5.16 -32.26
CA SER A 26 3.70 -3.87 -31.64
C SER A 26 2.43 -3.28 -31.03
N TYR A 27 2.54 -2.83 -29.78
CA TYR A 27 1.46 -2.17 -29.05
C TYR A 27 1.88 -0.78 -28.61
N PRO A 28 1.04 0.26 -28.81
CA PRO A 28 1.33 1.59 -28.27
C PRO A 28 1.31 1.55 -26.74
N VAL A 29 2.17 2.36 -26.14
CA VAL A 29 2.17 2.63 -24.70
C VAL A 29 1.39 3.92 -24.47
N ASP A 30 0.10 3.77 -24.16
CA ASP A 30 -0.83 4.88 -23.98
C ASP A 30 -0.79 5.45 -22.56
N TYR A 31 -0.39 4.65 -21.57
CA TYR A 31 -0.33 5.05 -20.17
C TYR A 31 0.95 4.59 -19.48
N THR A 32 1.43 5.43 -18.56
CA THR A 32 2.42 5.06 -17.53
C THR A 32 1.76 5.16 -16.16
N ILE A 33 1.84 4.09 -15.38
CA ILE A 33 1.18 3.94 -14.08
C ILE A 33 2.27 3.79 -13.00
N GLY A 34 2.21 4.63 -11.98
CA GLY A 34 3.20 4.66 -10.89
C GLY A 34 4.41 5.54 -11.20
N SER A 35 5.01 6.10 -10.15
CA SER A 35 6.09 7.09 -10.26
C SER A 35 7.21 6.93 -9.25
N LYS A 36 6.95 6.31 -8.08
CA LYS A 36 7.89 6.28 -6.96
C LYS A 36 8.85 5.09 -7.01
N PHE A 37 8.30 3.88 -7.01
CA PHE A 37 9.09 2.64 -6.88
C PHE A 37 9.11 1.83 -8.16
N GLN A 38 8.03 1.90 -8.94
CA GLN A 38 7.84 1.16 -10.18
C GLN A 38 6.99 1.96 -11.17
N GLN A 39 7.18 1.64 -12.44
CA GLN A 39 6.38 2.10 -13.56
C GLN A 39 5.82 0.89 -14.29
N ALA A 40 4.50 0.73 -14.23
CA ALA A 40 3.77 -0.14 -15.14
C ALA A 40 3.34 0.64 -16.37
N TYR A 41 3.13 -0.05 -17.47
CA TYR A 41 2.74 0.56 -18.73
C TYR A 41 1.47 -0.13 -19.23
N ALA A 42 0.62 0.59 -19.93
CA ALA A 42 -0.61 0.02 -20.46
C ALA A 42 -0.91 0.51 -21.88
N THR A 43 -1.66 -0.31 -22.61
CA THR A 43 -2.23 0.03 -23.91
C THR A 43 -3.74 0.18 -23.80
N LYS A 44 -4.31 1.06 -24.63
CA LYS A 44 -5.74 1.26 -24.77
C LYS A 44 -6.23 0.61 -26.06
N LEU A 45 -7.22 -0.26 -25.95
CA LEU A 45 -7.86 -0.89 -27.10
C LEU A 45 -8.96 0.02 -27.69
N PRO A 46 -9.38 -0.19 -28.95
CA PRO A 46 -10.39 0.67 -29.61
C PRO A 46 -11.71 0.79 -28.87
N LYS A 47 -12.10 -0.23 -28.09
CA LYS A 47 -13.33 -0.23 -27.29
C LYS A 47 -13.19 0.49 -25.94
N GLY A 48 -12.02 1.04 -25.64
CA GLY A 48 -11.74 1.80 -24.41
C GLY A 48 -11.14 0.97 -23.27
N GLU A 49 -11.00 -0.35 -23.43
CA GLU A 49 -10.35 -1.24 -22.47
C GLU A 49 -8.88 -0.88 -22.32
N ILE A 50 -8.39 -0.80 -21.09
CA ILE A 50 -6.99 -0.51 -20.78
C ILE A 50 -6.35 -1.77 -20.21
N HIS A 51 -5.27 -2.25 -20.84
CA HIS A 51 -4.56 -3.45 -20.41
C HIS A 51 -3.12 -3.14 -20.00
N VAL A 52 -2.74 -3.57 -18.79
CA VAL A 52 -1.41 -3.38 -18.22
C VAL A 52 -0.46 -4.46 -18.70
N PHE A 53 0.64 -4.06 -19.33
CA PHE A 53 1.66 -4.99 -19.82
C PHE A 53 2.28 -5.81 -18.68
N PRO A 54 2.70 -7.07 -18.96
CA PRO A 54 3.29 -7.94 -17.94
C PRO A 54 4.69 -7.49 -17.50
N ILE A 55 5.32 -6.59 -18.27
CA ILE A 55 6.67 -6.10 -18.03
C ILE A 55 6.61 -4.67 -17.48
N GLN A 56 7.23 -4.46 -16.33
CA GLN A 56 7.25 -3.19 -15.60
C GLN A 56 8.68 -2.75 -15.34
N TYR A 57 8.92 -1.45 -15.24
CA TYR A 57 10.22 -0.90 -14.91
C TYR A 57 10.31 -0.64 -13.40
N ASN A 58 11.25 -1.31 -12.73
CA ASN A 58 11.52 -1.06 -11.33
C ASN A 58 12.54 0.09 -11.19
N LEU A 59 12.12 1.20 -10.58
CA LEU A 59 12.95 2.40 -10.42
C LEU A 59 14.05 2.21 -9.38
N LEU A 60 13.78 1.44 -8.33
CA LEU A 60 14.74 1.18 -7.23
C LEU A 60 15.97 0.41 -7.72
N HIS A 61 15.74 -0.65 -8.50
CA HIS A 61 16.76 -1.56 -9.03
C HIS A 61 17.15 -1.23 -10.48
N LYS A 62 16.56 -0.17 -11.05
CA LYS A 62 16.80 0.33 -12.42
C LYS A 62 16.70 -0.74 -13.51
N ARG A 63 15.80 -1.70 -13.37
CA ARG A 63 15.67 -2.86 -14.27
C ARG A 63 14.23 -3.18 -14.63
N TRP A 64 14.04 -3.82 -15.77
CA TRP A 64 12.75 -4.37 -16.16
C TRP A 64 12.50 -5.69 -15.44
N VAL A 65 11.25 -5.89 -15.05
CA VAL A 65 10.79 -7.11 -14.39
C VAL A 65 9.49 -7.60 -15.00
N ASN A 66 9.33 -8.91 -15.00
CA ASN A 66 8.05 -9.54 -15.28
C ASN A 66 7.24 -9.56 -13.98
N PHE A 67 6.24 -8.68 -13.89
CA PHE A 67 5.45 -8.48 -12.69
C PHE A 67 4.76 -9.77 -12.24
N TRP A 68 4.10 -10.47 -13.17
CA TRP A 68 3.37 -11.70 -12.88
C TRP A 68 4.29 -12.83 -12.40
N SER A 69 5.51 -12.92 -12.94
CA SER A 69 6.51 -13.89 -12.44
C SER A 69 6.86 -13.65 -10.96
N VAL A 70 6.90 -12.38 -10.53
CA VAL A 70 7.23 -12.02 -9.15
C VAL A 70 6.06 -12.33 -8.21
N ILE A 71 4.82 -12.00 -8.57
CA ILE A 71 3.67 -12.16 -7.66
C ILE A 71 3.03 -13.55 -7.68
N ASP A 72 3.08 -14.25 -8.82
CA ASP A 72 2.50 -15.59 -8.95
C ASP A 72 3.52 -16.70 -8.71
N GLY A 73 4.79 -16.42 -9.01
CA GLY A 73 5.87 -17.39 -9.05
C GLY A 73 6.20 -17.85 -10.47
N THR A 74 7.33 -18.54 -10.59
CA THR A 74 7.83 -19.08 -11.85
C THR A 74 6.91 -20.17 -12.39
N GLY A 75 6.53 -20.07 -13.67
CA GLY A 75 5.68 -21.05 -14.35
C GLY A 75 4.19 -20.72 -14.35
N SER A 76 3.76 -19.61 -13.74
CA SER A 76 2.40 -19.07 -13.93
C SER A 76 2.16 -18.76 -15.40
N GLU A 77 0.98 -19.11 -15.91
CA GLU A 77 0.58 -18.78 -17.27
C GLU A 77 0.59 -17.26 -17.53
N ARG A 78 0.14 -16.46 -16.53
CA ARG A 78 0.20 -14.99 -16.60
C ARG A 78 1.60 -14.44 -16.69
N ALA A 79 2.59 -15.21 -16.22
CA ALA A 79 4.00 -14.85 -16.32
C ALA A 79 4.58 -15.14 -17.72
N ASP A 80 3.88 -15.81 -18.63
CA ASP A 80 4.33 -15.99 -20.00
C ASP A 80 3.80 -14.86 -20.90
N PRO A 81 4.65 -13.89 -21.31
CA PRO A 81 4.18 -12.78 -22.12
C PRO A 81 3.74 -13.17 -23.53
N ARG A 82 4.03 -14.40 -23.98
CA ARG A 82 3.54 -14.93 -25.27
C ARG A 82 2.03 -15.17 -25.28
N THR A 83 1.40 -15.11 -24.10
CA THR A 83 -0.05 -15.21 -23.93
C THR A 83 -0.74 -13.84 -23.83
N TRP A 84 0.01 -12.74 -23.95
CA TRP A 84 -0.47 -11.36 -23.77
C TRP A 84 -1.76 -11.05 -24.54
N GLN A 85 -1.88 -11.53 -25.78
CA GLN A 85 -3.04 -11.35 -26.66
C GLN A 85 -4.35 -11.94 -26.12
N LYS A 86 -4.32 -12.73 -25.05
CA LYS A 86 -5.53 -13.19 -24.36
C LYS A 86 -6.31 -12.03 -23.73
N LEU A 87 -5.60 -10.98 -23.29
CA LEU A 87 -6.17 -9.74 -22.74
C LEU A 87 -7.31 -10.02 -21.75
N ASP A 88 -7.09 -10.97 -20.84
CA ASP A 88 -8.12 -11.38 -19.88
C ASP A 88 -8.27 -10.36 -18.74
N ALA A 89 -9.26 -10.61 -17.87
CA ALA A 89 -9.60 -9.75 -16.73
C ALA A 89 -8.40 -9.46 -15.81
N SER A 90 -7.38 -10.33 -15.75
CA SER A 90 -6.21 -10.11 -14.90
C SER A 90 -5.29 -9.00 -15.40
N THR A 91 -5.34 -8.70 -16.70
CA THR A 91 -4.57 -7.61 -17.32
C THR A 91 -5.36 -6.31 -17.42
N SER A 92 -6.68 -6.33 -17.17
CA SER A 92 -7.54 -5.14 -17.20
C SER A 92 -7.18 -4.18 -16.07
N TYR A 93 -6.69 -2.99 -16.45
CA TYR A 93 -6.40 -1.91 -15.52
C TYR A 93 -7.66 -1.45 -14.80
N GLN A 94 -8.75 -1.28 -15.54
CA GLN A 94 -10.04 -0.81 -15.02
C GLN A 94 -10.58 -1.76 -13.95
N ALA A 95 -10.53 -3.06 -14.19
CA ALA A 95 -11.06 -4.07 -13.27
C ALA A 95 -10.22 -4.25 -12.00
N ILE A 96 -8.89 -4.22 -12.14
CA ILE A 96 -7.98 -4.69 -11.08
C ILE A 96 -7.27 -3.54 -10.35
N CYS A 97 -6.96 -2.45 -11.05
CA CYS A 97 -6.04 -1.43 -10.55
C CYS A 97 -6.70 -0.07 -10.38
N ALA A 98 -7.59 0.32 -11.29
CA ALA A 98 -8.10 1.68 -11.38
C ALA A 98 -8.82 2.12 -10.11
N VAL A 99 -9.46 1.20 -9.39
CA VAL A 99 -10.18 1.51 -8.16
C VAL A 99 -9.29 2.13 -7.08
N CYS A 100 -8.00 1.76 -7.04
CA CYS A 100 -6.99 2.28 -6.11
C CYS A 100 -5.99 3.25 -6.75
N HIS A 101 -6.02 3.43 -8.07
CA HIS A 101 -5.00 4.18 -8.83
C HIS A 101 -5.58 5.28 -9.74
N THR A 102 -6.88 5.52 -9.67
CA THR A 102 -7.57 6.58 -10.42
C THR A 102 -8.58 7.28 -9.52
N SER A 103 -9.07 8.42 -9.99
CA SER A 103 -10.07 9.21 -9.30
C SER A 103 -11.39 9.25 -10.08
N GLN A 104 -12.49 9.18 -9.33
CA GLN A 104 -13.86 9.16 -9.84
C GLN A 104 -14.13 8.01 -10.83
N LEU A 105 -13.70 6.80 -10.48
CA LEU A 105 -14.02 5.58 -11.25
C LEU A 105 -15.51 5.26 -11.12
N ARG A 106 -16.19 5.04 -12.24
CA ARG A 106 -17.59 4.64 -12.29
C ARG A 106 -17.87 3.63 -13.40
N ASN A 107 -18.91 2.83 -13.21
CA ASN A 107 -19.59 2.11 -14.27
C ASN A 107 -20.62 3.04 -14.94
N VAL A 108 -20.44 3.33 -16.22
CA VAL A 108 -21.32 4.27 -16.95
C VAL A 108 -22.75 3.77 -17.16
N ASN A 109 -22.98 2.46 -17.02
CA ASN A 109 -24.33 1.89 -17.10
C ASN A 109 -25.10 1.99 -15.77
N GLY A 110 -24.48 2.52 -14.72
CA GLY A 110 -25.12 2.79 -13.43
C GLY A 110 -25.38 1.57 -12.54
N ALA A 111 -25.13 0.35 -13.01
CA ALA A 111 -25.45 -0.88 -12.27
C ALA A 111 -24.22 -1.75 -11.99
N GLY A 112 -23.94 -1.98 -10.70
CA GLY A 112 -23.00 -3.01 -10.24
C GLY A 112 -21.55 -2.84 -10.71
N PHE A 113 -20.77 -3.90 -10.50
CA PHE A 113 -19.34 -3.95 -10.85
C PHE A 113 -19.14 -4.63 -12.21
N ASP A 114 -19.83 -4.18 -13.26
CA ASP A 114 -19.53 -4.63 -14.62
C ASP A 114 -18.22 -3.97 -15.08
N THR A 115 -17.17 -4.78 -15.18
CA THR A 115 -15.82 -4.32 -15.47
C THR A 115 -15.62 -3.82 -16.90
N ASN A 116 -16.57 -4.07 -17.81
CA ASN A 116 -16.44 -3.72 -19.22
C ASN A 116 -16.87 -2.28 -19.54
N HIS A 117 -17.50 -1.60 -18.57
CA HIS A 117 -18.08 -0.26 -18.77
C HIS A 117 -17.53 0.76 -17.77
N LEU A 118 -16.28 0.58 -17.38
CA LEU A 118 -15.63 1.40 -16.37
C LEU A 118 -14.90 2.60 -16.97
N GLU A 119 -15.18 3.79 -16.45
CA GLU A 119 -14.50 5.02 -16.81
C GLU A 119 -14.04 5.74 -15.54
N PHE A 120 -12.85 6.34 -15.58
CA PHE A 120 -12.36 7.24 -14.54
C PHE A 120 -12.19 8.64 -15.11
N LYS A 121 -12.36 9.65 -14.26
CA LYS A 121 -12.26 11.06 -14.68
C LYS A 121 -10.82 11.53 -14.71
N GLU A 122 -10.04 11.18 -13.68
CA GLU A 122 -8.66 11.65 -13.53
C GLU A 122 -7.69 10.51 -13.20
N PRO A 123 -6.48 10.52 -13.78
CA PRO A 123 -5.44 9.57 -13.42
C PRO A 123 -4.89 9.86 -12.02
N GLY A 124 -4.45 8.83 -11.32
CA GLY A 124 -3.88 8.98 -9.98
C GLY A 124 -4.94 9.26 -8.91
N ILE A 125 -4.46 9.61 -7.72
CA ILE A 125 -5.27 9.84 -6.52
C ILE A 125 -5.32 11.35 -6.27
N ASN A 126 -6.46 11.95 -6.58
CA ASN A 126 -6.70 13.37 -6.43
C ASN A 126 -7.28 13.72 -5.04
N CYS A 127 -7.55 15.01 -4.82
CA CYS A 127 -8.09 15.53 -3.57
C CYS A 127 -9.39 14.82 -3.15
N GLU A 128 -10.28 14.58 -4.11
CA GLU A 128 -11.63 14.05 -3.89
C GLU A 128 -11.62 12.56 -3.52
N MET A 129 -10.53 11.83 -3.70
CA MET A 129 -10.40 10.45 -3.22
C MET A 129 -10.32 10.35 -1.69
N CYS A 130 -9.84 11.41 -1.03
CA CYS A 130 -9.75 11.50 0.43
C CYS A 130 -10.79 12.47 1.01
N HIS A 131 -11.02 13.59 0.34
CA HIS A 131 -11.95 14.62 0.80
C HIS A 131 -13.37 14.43 0.26
N GLY A 132 -13.58 13.59 -0.75
CA GLY A 132 -14.88 13.41 -1.38
C GLY A 132 -15.22 14.47 -2.44
N PRO A 133 -16.29 14.24 -3.22
CA PRO A 133 -16.69 15.13 -4.29
C PRO A 133 -16.93 16.57 -3.78
N SER A 134 -16.20 17.52 -4.33
CA SER A 134 -16.13 18.89 -3.81
C SER A 134 -16.79 19.93 -4.73
N GLY A 135 -17.51 19.50 -5.77
CA GLY A 135 -18.23 20.41 -6.68
C GLY A 135 -19.24 21.31 -5.95
N GLY A 136 -20.03 20.75 -5.03
CA GLY A 136 -20.98 21.55 -4.22
C GLY A 136 -20.26 22.55 -3.30
N HIS A 137 -19.11 22.18 -2.75
CA HIS A 137 -18.28 23.09 -1.97
C HIS A 137 -17.80 24.29 -2.79
N VAL A 138 -17.38 24.08 -4.04
CA VAL A 138 -16.96 25.17 -4.92
C VAL A 138 -18.12 26.15 -5.17
N VAL A 139 -19.34 25.65 -5.39
CA VAL A 139 -20.54 26.48 -5.57
C VAL A 139 -20.81 27.32 -4.32
N GLU A 140 -20.90 26.69 -3.15
CA GLU A 140 -21.13 27.38 -1.87
C GLU A 140 -20.08 28.46 -1.58
N MET A 141 -18.80 28.17 -1.84
CA MET A 141 -17.72 29.15 -1.65
C MET A 141 -17.82 30.33 -2.63
N THR A 142 -18.25 30.06 -3.86
CA THR A 142 -18.41 31.10 -4.90
C THR A 142 -19.62 31.99 -4.61
N GLU A 143 -20.72 31.39 -4.17
CA GLU A 143 -21.98 32.08 -3.89
C GLU A 143 -22.03 32.68 -2.49
N HIS A 144 -21.02 32.40 -1.65
CA HIS A 144 -20.96 32.78 -0.23
C HIS A 144 -22.16 32.22 0.58
N ASP A 145 -22.70 31.08 0.16
CA ASP A 145 -23.82 30.40 0.80
C ASP A 145 -23.31 29.19 1.59
N TYR A 146 -22.83 29.45 2.81
CA TYR A 146 -22.15 28.46 3.62
C TYR A 146 -23.13 27.65 4.47
N HIS A 147 -23.12 26.34 4.28
CA HIS A 147 -23.91 25.41 5.09
C HIS A 147 -23.03 24.66 6.10
N PRO A 148 -23.51 24.47 7.35
CA PRO A 148 -22.86 23.55 8.28
C PRO A 148 -22.79 22.14 7.69
N ARG A 149 -21.66 21.47 7.90
CA ARG A 149 -21.40 20.11 7.42
C ARG A 149 -20.87 19.24 8.55
N GLU A 150 -21.27 17.98 8.57
CA GLU A 150 -20.66 17.01 9.46
C GLU A 150 -19.19 16.76 9.03
N PRO A 151 -18.27 16.40 9.96
CA PRO A 151 -16.86 16.22 9.62
C PRO A 151 -16.56 15.23 8.49
N MET A 152 -17.46 14.27 8.26
CA MET A 152 -17.35 13.24 7.22
C MET A 152 -18.06 13.61 5.92
N ASP A 153 -18.81 14.71 5.89
CA ASP A 153 -19.41 15.20 4.65
C ASP A 153 -18.30 15.80 3.78
N PRO A 154 -18.30 15.56 2.46
CA PRO A 154 -17.34 16.18 1.56
C PRO A 154 -17.41 17.71 1.62
N PRO A 155 -16.29 18.47 1.58
CA PRO A 155 -14.94 17.96 1.73
C PRO A 155 -14.71 17.54 3.19
N VAL A 156 -14.23 16.30 3.38
CA VAL A 156 -13.97 15.74 4.72
C VAL A 156 -12.99 16.63 5.49
N ASN A 157 -13.35 16.92 6.74
CA ASN A 157 -12.52 17.68 7.66
C ASN A 157 -11.76 16.75 8.61
N PHE A 158 -10.55 16.38 8.21
CA PHE A 158 -9.67 15.48 8.98
C PHE A 158 -9.30 15.98 10.38
N HIS A 159 -9.46 17.28 10.69
CA HIS A 159 -9.20 17.81 12.04
C HIS A 159 -10.33 17.50 13.03
N LYS A 160 -11.51 17.11 12.53
CA LYS A 160 -12.72 16.90 13.32
C LYS A 160 -13.22 15.44 13.29
N VAL A 161 -12.44 14.53 12.69
CA VAL A 161 -12.78 13.09 12.64
C VAL A 161 -11.94 12.31 13.63
N ASP A 162 -12.52 11.27 14.21
CA ASP A 162 -11.77 10.32 15.02
C ASP A 162 -10.86 9.41 14.16
N SER A 163 -9.96 8.69 14.81
CA SER A 163 -8.99 7.85 14.12
C SER A 163 -9.57 6.66 13.37
N ARG A 164 -10.75 6.15 13.76
CA ARG A 164 -11.39 5.06 12.98
C ARG A 164 -11.89 5.61 11.65
N LYS A 165 -12.58 6.75 11.69
CA LYS A 165 -13.05 7.47 10.51
C LYS A 165 -11.89 7.97 9.64
N PHE A 166 -10.79 8.42 10.24
CA PHE A 166 -9.58 8.79 9.50
C PHE A 166 -9.06 7.59 8.69
N ILE A 167 -8.85 6.45 9.35
CA ILE A 167 -8.23 5.28 8.71
C ILE A 167 -9.14 4.67 7.65
N SER A 168 -10.47 4.70 7.80
CA SER A 168 -11.39 4.16 6.79
C SER A 168 -11.21 4.81 5.41
N ILE A 169 -10.68 6.03 5.36
CA ILE A 169 -10.37 6.74 4.12
C ILE A 169 -9.14 6.14 3.45
N CYS A 170 -8.07 5.90 4.21
CA CYS A 170 -6.86 5.24 3.72
C CYS A 170 -7.12 3.78 3.35
N ALA A 171 -8.05 3.13 4.06
CA ALA A 171 -8.43 1.73 3.88
C ALA A 171 -8.99 1.44 2.48
N GLN A 172 -9.55 2.43 1.78
CA GLN A 172 -10.01 2.25 0.40
C GLN A 172 -8.97 1.61 -0.53
N CYS A 173 -7.68 1.87 -0.26
CA CYS A 173 -6.56 1.35 -1.05
C CYS A 173 -5.58 0.51 -0.22
N HIS A 174 -5.35 0.87 1.04
CA HIS A 174 -4.35 0.24 1.92
C HIS A 174 -4.92 -0.85 2.85
N MET A 175 -6.11 -1.35 2.53
CA MET A 175 -6.78 -2.46 3.20
C MET A 175 -7.22 -3.49 2.16
N GLN A 176 -6.81 -4.74 2.34
CA GLN A 176 -7.09 -5.81 1.40
C GLN A 176 -8.56 -6.27 1.52
N SER A 177 -9.14 -6.21 2.72
CA SER A 177 -10.56 -6.51 2.97
C SER A 177 -11.50 -5.34 2.70
N ALA A 178 -11.01 -4.24 2.12
CA ALA A 178 -11.85 -3.09 1.76
C ALA A 178 -12.98 -3.53 0.81
N ILE A 179 -14.19 -3.61 1.36
CA ILE A 179 -15.37 -3.80 0.51
C ILE A 179 -15.78 -2.44 -0.02
N ARG A 180 -16.04 -2.36 -1.32
CA ARG A 180 -16.50 -1.15 -1.99
C ARG A 180 -17.97 -1.34 -2.31
N ASN A 181 -18.79 -0.37 -1.91
CA ASN A 181 -20.20 -0.37 -2.25
C ASN A 181 -20.36 0.53 -3.48
N PRO A 182 -20.75 -0.02 -4.65
CA PRO A 182 -21.04 0.82 -5.78
C PRO A 182 -22.14 1.83 -5.43
N GLY A 183 -21.95 3.09 -5.83
CA GLY A 183 -22.98 4.12 -5.73
C GLY A 183 -24.13 3.85 -6.70
N GLY A 184 -25.28 4.46 -6.44
CA GLY A 184 -26.50 4.28 -7.25
C GLY A 184 -26.38 4.77 -8.69
N LYS A 185 -25.32 5.51 -9.04
CA LYS A 185 -25.00 5.96 -10.41
C LYS A 185 -23.75 5.25 -10.96
N GLY A 186 -23.41 4.10 -10.37
CA GLY A 186 -22.28 3.27 -10.78
C GLY A 186 -20.93 3.72 -10.23
N GLU A 187 -20.87 4.67 -9.29
CA GLU A 187 -19.61 5.11 -8.70
C GLU A 187 -18.91 3.94 -7.96
N LEU A 188 -17.59 3.76 -8.09
CA LEU A 188 -16.88 2.59 -7.56
C LEU A 188 -15.85 2.90 -6.47
N ASN A 189 -15.26 4.08 -6.51
CA ASN A 189 -14.27 4.54 -5.55
C ASN A 189 -14.57 5.96 -5.02
N TYR A 190 -15.80 6.41 -5.25
CA TYR A 190 -16.39 7.61 -4.68
C TYR A 190 -17.90 7.37 -4.58
N VAL A 191 -18.63 8.22 -3.87
CA VAL A 191 -20.10 8.32 -3.99
C VAL A 191 -20.51 9.77 -3.80
N SER A 192 -21.58 10.16 -4.47
CA SER A 192 -22.17 11.51 -4.37
C SER A 192 -23.27 11.60 -3.31
N THR A 193 -23.81 10.45 -2.89
CA THR A 193 -24.91 10.33 -1.91
C THR A 193 -24.70 9.07 -1.06
N GLY A 194 -25.19 9.09 0.18
CA GLY A 194 -24.99 7.99 1.14
C GLY A 194 -23.63 8.05 1.84
N GLU A 195 -23.24 6.95 2.49
CA GLU A 195 -22.01 6.89 3.28
C GLU A 195 -20.79 6.74 2.36
N PHE A 196 -19.97 7.80 2.28
CA PHE A 196 -18.77 7.86 1.45
C PHE A 196 -17.67 6.90 1.91
N PHE A 197 -17.48 6.81 3.23
CA PHE A 197 -16.53 5.90 3.86
C PHE A 197 -17.28 4.95 4.79
N GLY A 198 -17.78 3.86 4.22
CA GLY A 198 -18.59 2.86 4.91
C GLY A 198 -17.94 2.37 6.21
N SER A 199 -18.58 2.64 7.35
CA SER A 199 -18.20 2.04 8.62
C SER A 199 -18.73 0.61 8.69
N ARG A 200 -17.84 -0.37 8.60
CA ARG A 200 -18.22 -1.78 8.73
C ARG A 200 -17.72 -2.34 10.05
N MET A 201 -18.67 -2.78 10.88
CA MET A 201 -18.38 -3.47 12.13
C MET A 201 -17.67 -4.81 11.90
N TRP A 202 -17.94 -5.42 10.74
CA TRP A 202 -17.33 -6.66 10.28
C TRP A 202 -16.98 -6.52 8.80
N GLN A 203 -15.74 -6.86 8.45
CA GLN A 203 -15.36 -7.03 7.06
C GLN A 203 -15.13 -8.52 6.80
N PRO A 204 -15.74 -9.10 5.76
CA PRO A 204 -15.39 -10.44 5.35
C PRO A 204 -13.92 -10.37 4.95
N PHE A 205 -13.11 -11.12 5.68
CA PHE A 205 -11.89 -11.64 5.10
C PHE A 205 -12.37 -12.58 4.01
N ALA A 206 -12.48 -12.08 2.77
CA ALA A 206 -12.59 -12.94 1.61
C ALA A 206 -11.51 -14.03 1.70
N GLU A 207 -11.65 -15.16 1.01
CA GLU A 207 -10.60 -16.18 0.96
C GLU A 207 -9.34 -15.60 0.32
N PHE A 208 -8.52 -14.92 1.13
CA PHE A 208 -7.28 -14.34 0.68
C PHE A 208 -6.32 -15.48 0.39
N SER A 209 -5.48 -15.27 -0.62
CA SER A 209 -4.39 -16.18 -0.87
C SER A 209 -3.57 -16.34 0.42
N ARG A 210 -3.29 -17.59 0.81
CA ARG A 210 -2.37 -17.87 1.94
C ARG A 210 -1.01 -17.18 1.77
N LYS A 211 -0.65 -16.81 0.54
CA LYS A 211 0.55 -16.00 0.22
C LYS A 211 0.56 -14.60 0.86
N GLY A 212 -0.60 -14.07 1.27
CA GLY A 212 -0.75 -12.80 1.96
C GLY A 212 -0.35 -12.81 3.44
N PHE A 213 -0.02 -13.99 3.99
CA PHE A 213 0.25 -14.18 5.42
C PHE A 213 1.57 -14.90 5.64
N TYR A 214 2.19 -14.59 6.76
CA TYR A 214 3.19 -15.43 7.40
C TYR A 214 2.51 -16.58 8.16
N LYS A 215 3.25 -17.67 8.42
CA LYS A 215 2.70 -18.82 9.15
C LYS A 215 2.39 -18.51 10.62
N ASP A 216 2.96 -17.43 11.14
CA ASP A 216 2.67 -16.89 12.46
C ASP A 216 1.40 -16.01 12.51
N GLY A 217 0.73 -15.79 11.38
CA GLY A 217 -0.51 -15.02 11.28
C GLY A 217 -0.32 -13.52 11.03
N ARG A 218 0.93 -13.02 10.96
CA ARG A 218 1.22 -11.64 10.55
C ARG A 218 0.99 -11.46 9.06
N PHE A 219 0.68 -10.23 8.67
CA PHE A 219 0.45 -9.90 7.27
C PHE A 219 1.75 -9.75 6.50
N ARG A 220 1.74 -10.24 5.27
CA ARG A 220 2.92 -10.28 4.40
C ARG A 220 2.87 -9.23 3.30
N GLN A 221 1.75 -8.60 2.97
CA GLN A 221 1.63 -7.70 1.81
C GLN A 221 1.28 -6.26 2.19
N THR A 222 1.70 -5.31 1.35
CA THR A 222 1.50 -3.86 1.55
C THR A 222 0.03 -3.43 1.56
N THR A 223 -0.86 -4.24 1.00
CA THR A 223 -2.30 -4.01 1.05
C THR A 223 -2.93 -4.30 2.41
N PHE A 224 -2.18 -4.87 3.37
CA PHE A 224 -2.67 -5.14 4.74
C PHE A 224 -2.19 -4.12 5.78
N MET A 225 -1.72 -2.94 5.36
CA MET A 225 -1.17 -1.94 6.28
C MET A 225 -2.21 -1.45 7.29
N VAL A 226 -3.45 -1.23 6.85
CA VAL A 226 -4.54 -0.82 7.74
C VAL A 226 -4.88 -1.94 8.73
N GLU A 227 -5.07 -3.18 8.27
CA GLU A 227 -5.38 -4.30 9.14
C GLU A 227 -4.29 -4.56 10.18
N ALA A 228 -3.01 -4.38 9.80
CA ALA A 228 -1.89 -4.47 10.73
C ALA A 228 -1.92 -3.34 11.78
N LEU A 229 -2.15 -2.10 11.36
CA LEU A 229 -2.24 -0.94 12.25
C LEU A 229 -3.40 -1.06 13.23
N GLU A 230 -4.58 -1.48 12.76
CA GLU A 230 -5.77 -1.64 13.59
C GLU A 230 -5.61 -2.72 14.67
N ARG A 231 -4.73 -3.71 14.45
CA ARG A 231 -4.38 -4.72 15.48
C ARG A 231 -3.50 -4.16 16.58
N SER A 232 -2.77 -3.07 16.32
CA SER A 232 -1.82 -2.52 17.27
C SER A 232 -2.47 -1.82 18.47
N LYS A 233 -1.81 -1.86 19.63
CA LYS A 233 -2.16 -1.03 20.80
C LYS A 233 -2.11 0.47 20.47
N CYS A 234 -1.23 0.90 19.57
CA CYS A 234 -1.16 2.30 19.13
C CYS A 234 -2.51 2.78 18.60
N PHE A 235 -3.17 1.98 17.75
CA PHE A 235 -4.51 2.29 17.27
C PHE A 235 -5.57 2.05 18.34
N ARG A 236 -5.59 0.84 18.92
CA ARG A 236 -6.69 0.38 19.80
C ARG A 236 -6.79 1.16 21.11
N LYS A 237 -5.67 1.69 21.60
CA LYS A 237 -5.60 2.43 22.87
C LYS A 237 -5.11 3.86 22.71
N GLY A 238 -4.12 4.08 21.83
CA GLY A 238 -3.52 5.40 21.62
C GLY A 238 -4.29 6.29 20.65
N GLY A 239 -5.25 5.74 19.89
CA GLY A 239 -6.01 6.49 18.91
C GLY A 239 -5.13 7.08 17.80
N VAL A 240 -3.99 6.47 17.45
CA VAL A 240 -3.19 6.94 16.31
C VAL A 240 -3.93 6.69 14.99
N ASN A 241 -3.62 7.47 13.97
CA ASN A 241 -4.08 7.25 12.60
C ASN A 241 -2.92 7.43 11.61
N CYS A 242 -3.17 7.21 10.32
CA CYS A 242 -2.12 7.33 9.30
C CYS A 242 -1.52 8.74 9.29
N GLY A 243 -2.35 9.77 9.47
CA GLY A 243 -1.95 11.17 9.58
C GLY A 243 -1.21 11.51 10.88
N THR A 244 -1.06 10.60 11.84
CA THR A 244 -0.13 10.78 12.97
C THR A 244 1.31 10.78 12.47
N CYS A 245 1.64 9.90 11.51
CA CYS A 245 3.00 9.64 11.04
C CYS A 245 3.25 10.14 9.60
N HIS A 246 2.23 10.09 8.74
CA HIS A 246 2.32 10.48 7.34
C HIS A 246 1.85 11.91 7.10
N ASP A 247 2.44 12.53 6.09
CA ASP A 247 1.99 13.79 5.50
C ASP A 247 1.55 13.55 4.04
N PRO A 248 0.23 13.44 3.78
CA PRO A 248 -0.29 13.20 2.44
C PRO A 248 -0.13 14.41 1.50
N HIS A 249 0.15 15.60 2.04
CA HIS A 249 0.22 16.86 1.29
C HIS A 249 1.63 17.43 1.21
N SER A 250 2.65 16.62 1.51
CA SER A 250 4.02 17.14 1.54
C SER A 250 4.45 17.72 0.19
N HIS A 251 5.00 18.93 0.24
CA HIS A 251 5.58 19.61 -0.92
C HIS A 251 6.84 18.92 -1.47
N ASP A 252 7.43 17.97 -0.72
CA ASP A 252 8.71 17.32 -1.03
C ASP A 252 8.58 15.87 -1.53
N SER A 253 7.40 15.48 -2.03
CA SER A 253 7.03 14.08 -2.33
C SER A 253 8.03 13.31 -3.21
N GLY A 254 8.80 13.99 -4.06
CA GLY A 254 9.88 13.37 -4.85
C GLY A 254 11.08 12.90 -4.02
N SER A 255 11.39 13.58 -2.91
CA SER A 255 12.44 13.21 -1.96
C SER A 255 11.92 12.40 -0.77
N ASN A 256 10.61 12.38 -0.55
CA ASN A 256 9.93 11.66 0.52
C ASN A 256 8.93 10.64 -0.05
N PRO A 257 9.40 9.55 -0.66
CA PRO A 257 8.51 8.62 -1.37
C PRO A 257 7.54 7.90 -0.42
N THR A 258 7.85 7.84 0.87
CA THR A 258 6.99 7.27 1.92
C THR A 258 6.06 8.29 2.57
N SER A 259 6.13 9.57 2.19
CA SER A 259 5.26 10.62 2.71
C SER A 259 5.26 10.69 4.25
N LEU A 260 6.44 10.62 4.89
CA LEU A 260 6.57 10.67 6.36
C LEU A 260 6.71 12.12 6.84
N LYS A 261 6.09 12.48 7.96
CA LYS A 261 6.25 13.82 8.57
C LYS A 261 7.69 14.11 8.99
N PHE A 262 8.37 13.11 9.54
CA PHE A 262 9.73 13.22 10.06
C PHE A 262 10.63 12.20 9.37
N ARG A 263 10.85 12.36 8.06
CA ARG A 263 11.64 11.41 7.25
C ARG A 263 13.03 11.15 7.85
N ASP A 264 13.74 12.21 8.18
CA ASP A 264 15.15 12.14 8.62
C ASP A 264 15.28 11.89 10.13
N GLN A 265 14.18 12.02 10.89
CA GLN A 265 14.11 11.81 12.34
C GLN A 265 12.87 10.97 12.70
N PRO A 266 12.79 9.71 12.25
CA PRO A 266 11.55 8.94 12.31
C PRO A 266 11.06 8.67 13.73
N ASP A 267 11.94 8.66 14.72
CA ASP A 267 11.58 8.42 16.13
C ASP A 267 10.68 9.52 16.71
N LEU A 268 10.66 10.72 16.10
CA LEU A 268 9.72 11.79 16.45
C LEU A 268 8.25 11.37 16.30
N MET A 269 7.97 10.39 15.44
CA MET A 269 6.62 9.82 15.30
C MET A 269 6.22 8.93 16.50
N CYS A 270 7.19 8.41 17.25
CA CYS A 270 6.97 7.47 18.35
C CYS A 270 7.01 8.20 19.71
N ILE A 271 8.01 9.05 19.91
CA ILE A 271 8.27 9.70 21.20
C ILE A 271 7.29 10.83 21.54
N GLY A 272 6.32 11.13 20.67
CA GLY A 272 5.19 11.99 21.03
C GLY A 272 4.31 11.38 22.14
N CYS A 273 4.16 10.05 22.13
CA CYS A 273 3.46 9.30 23.18
C CYS A 273 4.44 8.59 24.12
N HIS A 274 5.55 8.07 23.58
CA HIS A 274 6.57 7.35 24.34
C HIS A 274 7.67 8.29 24.85
N ASN A 275 7.28 9.28 25.64
CA ASN A 275 8.16 10.36 26.08
C ASN A 275 9.34 9.88 26.94
N GLN A 276 9.24 8.72 27.58
CA GLN A 276 10.32 8.13 28.38
C GLN A 276 11.55 7.76 27.53
N PHE A 277 11.38 7.62 26.21
CA PHE A 277 12.46 7.28 25.28
C PHE A 277 12.96 8.50 24.47
N ARG A 278 12.75 9.73 24.97
CA ARG A 278 13.38 10.93 24.40
C ARG A 278 14.88 10.99 24.66
N ASP A 279 15.32 10.37 25.75
CA ASP A 279 16.72 10.35 26.17
C ASP A 279 17.49 9.19 25.50
N ALA A 280 18.70 9.49 25.02
CA ALA A 280 19.55 8.56 24.30
C ALA A 280 20.00 7.36 25.16
N VAL A 281 20.19 7.55 26.47
CA VAL A 281 20.56 6.48 27.40
C VAL A 281 19.35 5.57 27.62
N ALA A 282 18.15 6.14 27.80
CA ALA A 282 16.92 5.36 27.92
C ALA A 282 16.65 4.51 26.67
N VAL A 283 16.84 5.07 25.47
CA VAL A 283 16.74 4.32 24.20
C VAL A 283 17.78 3.22 24.13
N SER A 284 19.04 3.51 24.46
CA SER A 284 20.12 2.52 24.43
C SER A 284 19.90 1.38 25.42
N HIS A 285 19.36 1.67 26.60
CA HIS A 285 18.99 0.67 27.59
C HIS A 285 17.80 -0.18 27.13
N HIS A 286 16.84 0.40 26.43
CA HIS A 286 15.69 -0.32 25.89
C HIS A 286 16.05 -1.18 24.66
N SER A 287 16.78 -0.60 23.71
CA SER A 287 17.19 -1.26 22.47
C SER A 287 18.34 -2.24 22.68
N HIS A 288 19.13 -2.05 23.74
CA HIS A 288 20.43 -2.69 23.97
C HIS A 288 21.46 -2.44 22.86
N HIS A 289 21.33 -1.31 22.16
CA HIS A 289 22.25 -0.88 21.12
C HIS A 289 22.82 0.52 21.39
N PRO A 290 23.98 0.88 20.83
CA PRO A 290 24.51 2.25 20.93
C PRO A 290 23.47 3.27 20.43
N PRO A 291 23.33 4.45 21.06
CA PRO A 291 22.29 5.42 20.72
C PRO A 291 22.25 5.82 19.25
N GLU A 292 23.42 5.99 18.62
CA GLU A 292 23.55 6.43 17.23
C GLU A 292 23.37 5.31 16.19
N SER A 293 23.19 4.06 16.62
CA SER A 293 23.05 2.94 15.70
C SER A 293 21.66 2.89 15.05
N GLU A 294 21.57 2.34 13.82
CA GLU A 294 20.26 2.09 13.18
C GLU A 294 19.36 1.23 14.07
N ALA A 295 19.95 0.30 14.84
CA ALA A 295 19.22 -0.61 15.72
C ALA A 295 18.59 0.08 16.94
N SER A 296 19.02 1.30 17.30
CA SER A 296 18.39 2.10 18.35
C SER A 296 17.15 2.86 17.87
N ARG A 297 16.87 2.91 16.56
CA ARG A 297 15.65 3.54 16.02
C ARG A 297 14.43 2.69 16.35
N CYS A 298 13.33 3.31 16.78
CA CYS A 298 12.11 2.59 17.20
C CYS A 298 11.60 1.68 16.07
N VAL A 299 11.59 2.24 14.85
CA VAL A 299 11.08 1.57 13.64
C VAL A 299 11.92 0.36 13.21
N SER A 300 13.17 0.22 13.69
CA SER A 300 14.03 -0.91 13.32
C SER A 300 13.49 -2.23 13.87
N CYS A 301 12.98 -2.22 15.10
CA CYS A 301 12.43 -3.40 15.76
C CYS A 301 10.90 -3.45 15.74
N HIS A 302 10.23 -2.30 15.92
CA HIS A 302 8.77 -2.21 16.03
C HIS A 302 8.05 -2.12 14.69
N MET A 303 8.77 -1.76 13.62
CA MET A 303 8.23 -1.71 12.26
C MET A 303 9.22 -2.39 11.30
N PRO A 304 9.53 -3.68 11.48
CA PRO A 304 10.58 -4.32 10.70
C PRO A 304 10.20 -4.36 9.21
N ARG A 305 11.21 -4.38 8.33
CA ARG A 305 11.01 -4.47 6.87
C ARG A 305 10.65 -5.90 6.48
N ILE A 306 9.39 -6.29 6.72
CA ILE A 306 8.89 -7.65 6.47
C ILE A 306 7.68 -7.67 5.52
N THR A 307 7.15 -6.52 5.11
CA THR A 307 5.97 -6.49 4.23
C THR A 307 6.39 -6.49 2.75
N ASP A 308 5.98 -7.47 1.96
CA ASP A 308 6.23 -7.58 0.52
C ASP A 308 5.66 -6.38 -0.24
N ALA A 309 6.58 -5.62 -0.84
CA ALA A 309 6.33 -4.51 -1.76
C ALA A 309 6.97 -4.83 -3.12
N LEU A 310 6.58 -5.97 -3.67
CA LEU A 310 7.03 -6.54 -4.95
C LEU A 310 8.52 -6.92 -5.01
N LEU A 311 9.45 -5.94 -5.09
CA LEU A 311 10.91 -6.20 -5.15
C LEU A 311 11.68 -5.63 -3.96
N PHE A 312 10.98 -5.13 -2.94
CA PHE A 312 11.56 -4.72 -1.68
C PHE A 312 10.61 -5.06 -0.54
N ARG A 313 11.10 -4.95 0.70
CA ARG A 313 10.30 -5.12 1.91
C ARG A 313 10.00 -3.74 2.53
N ALA A 314 8.73 -3.41 2.63
CA ALA A 314 8.22 -2.25 3.36
C ALA A 314 8.13 -2.53 4.86
N ARG A 315 7.99 -1.45 5.63
CA ARG A 315 7.84 -1.46 7.09
C ARG A 315 6.49 -2.07 7.50
N TYR A 316 6.49 -2.96 8.48
CA TYR A 316 5.27 -3.55 9.06
C TYR A 316 4.56 -2.56 9.99
N HIS A 317 3.23 -2.64 10.06
CA HIS A 317 2.39 -1.63 10.72
C HIS A 317 1.65 -2.15 11.96
N GLN A 318 1.83 -3.41 12.39
CA GLN A 318 1.44 -3.82 13.74
C GLN A 318 2.60 -3.46 14.69
N ILE A 319 2.63 -2.20 15.13
CA ILE A 319 3.81 -1.54 15.71
C ILE A 319 4.20 -2.12 17.09
N ASP A 320 3.23 -2.68 17.81
CA ASP A 320 3.44 -3.31 19.11
C ASP A 320 3.78 -4.82 19.02
N ASP A 321 4.08 -5.32 17.83
CA ASP A 321 4.62 -6.65 17.62
C ASP A 321 6.07 -6.71 18.13
N ILE A 322 6.28 -7.46 19.21
CA ILE A 322 7.61 -7.69 19.78
C ILE A 322 8.22 -8.91 19.08
N PRO A 323 9.50 -8.88 18.66
CA PRO A 323 10.12 -10.01 17.98
C PRO A 323 9.98 -11.32 18.75
N ASP A 324 9.25 -12.28 18.17
CA ASP A 324 8.99 -13.58 18.79
C ASP A 324 9.98 -14.63 18.26
N ALA A 325 10.94 -15.00 19.12
CA ALA A 325 11.94 -16.00 18.80
C ALA A 325 11.35 -17.41 18.63
N GLU A 326 10.32 -17.76 19.39
CA GLU A 326 9.72 -19.09 19.35
C GLU A 326 8.96 -19.31 18.04
N MET A 327 8.25 -18.29 17.56
CA MET A 327 7.57 -18.35 16.26
C MET A 327 8.56 -18.47 15.11
N THR A 328 9.66 -17.72 15.16
CA THR A 328 10.74 -17.85 14.16
C THR A 328 11.45 -19.20 14.22
N LYS A 329 11.65 -19.76 15.42
CA LYS A 329 12.19 -21.12 15.58
C LYS A 329 11.26 -22.17 14.98
N ARG A 330 9.95 -22.01 15.17
CA ARG A 330 8.93 -22.94 14.68
C ARG A 330 8.76 -22.90 13.16
N PHE A 331 8.76 -21.72 12.56
CA PHE A 331 8.40 -21.54 11.15
C PHE A 331 9.56 -21.13 10.23
N GLY A 332 10.70 -20.74 10.80
CA GLY A 332 11.85 -20.20 10.08
C GLY A 332 11.74 -18.72 9.77
N GLN A 333 12.87 -18.09 9.44
CA GLN A 333 12.96 -16.65 9.17
C GLN A 333 12.15 -16.20 7.94
N ASP A 334 11.95 -17.09 6.96
CA ASP A 334 11.20 -16.78 5.74
C ASP A 334 9.68 -16.71 5.98
N GLU A 335 9.17 -17.49 6.92
CA GLU A 335 7.73 -17.65 7.19
C GLU A 335 7.29 -17.09 8.54
N SER A 336 8.23 -16.61 9.36
CA SER A 336 8.03 -15.89 10.61
C SER A 336 9.26 -15.00 10.90
N PRO A 337 9.46 -13.91 10.14
CA PRO A 337 10.67 -13.10 10.23
C PRO A 337 10.81 -12.40 11.58
N ASN A 338 11.98 -12.54 12.19
CA ASN A 338 12.37 -11.83 13.40
C ASN A 338 13.15 -10.56 13.05
N ALA A 339 12.81 -9.43 13.67
CA ALA A 339 13.49 -8.14 13.42
C ALA A 339 14.99 -8.19 13.72
N CYS A 340 15.41 -8.91 14.77
CA CYS A 340 16.82 -9.04 15.14
C CYS A 340 17.62 -9.76 14.04
N LEU A 341 17.04 -10.83 13.48
CA LEU A 341 17.71 -11.65 12.45
C LEU A 341 17.76 -10.96 11.08
N LEU A 342 17.08 -9.83 10.88
CA LEU A 342 17.26 -9.00 9.68
C LEU A 342 18.64 -8.32 9.67
N CYS A 343 19.20 -7.98 10.83
CA CYS A 343 20.54 -7.39 10.97
C CYS A 343 21.59 -8.44 11.38
N HIS A 344 21.20 -9.38 12.23
CA HIS A 344 22.09 -10.45 12.75
C HIS A 344 21.95 -11.74 11.94
N THR A 345 22.25 -11.68 10.65
CA THR A 345 22.01 -12.78 9.69
C THR A 345 22.77 -14.08 10.00
N ASN A 346 23.85 -14.01 10.78
CA ASN A 346 24.65 -15.17 11.21
C ASN A 346 24.21 -15.74 12.57
N LYS A 347 23.08 -15.30 13.12
CA LYS A 347 22.53 -15.76 14.41
C LYS A 347 21.26 -16.59 14.18
N THR A 348 20.86 -17.32 15.22
CA THR A 348 19.69 -18.20 15.18
C THR A 348 18.53 -17.63 16.01
N ALA A 349 17.34 -18.19 15.83
CA ALA A 349 16.19 -17.85 16.64
C ALA A 349 16.43 -18.14 18.13
N GLU A 350 17.14 -19.22 18.46
CA GLU A 350 17.54 -19.56 19.83
C GLU A 350 18.42 -18.46 20.44
N TRP A 351 19.36 -17.92 19.67
CA TRP A 351 20.20 -16.80 20.11
C TRP A 351 19.32 -15.58 20.46
N VAL A 352 18.33 -15.25 19.63
CA VAL A 352 17.38 -14.16 19.92
C VAL A 352 16.61 -14.44 21.20
N GLY A 353 16.06 -15.65 21.35
CA GLY A 353 15.28 -16.05 22.53
C GLY A 353 16.08 -15.96 23.83
N GLN A 354 17.36 -16.35 23.81
CA GLN A 354 18.26 -16.22 24.95
C GLN A 354 18.50 -14.75 25.34
N HIS A 355 18.72 -13.86 24.37
CA HIS A 355 18.98 -12.44 24.64
C HIS A 355 17.72 -11.73 25.17
N LEU A 356 16.57 -11.93 24.51
CA LEU A 356 15.30 -11.35 24.96
C LEU A 356 14.92 -11.83 26.36
N SER A 357 15.18 -13.10 26.68
CA SER A 357 14.91 -13.65 28.02
C SER A 357 15.84 -13.07 29.07
N ALA A 358 17.14 -12.93 28.76
CA ALA A 358 18.11 -12.33 29.66
C ALA A 358 17.74 -10.87 30.00
N TRP A 359 17.26 -10.09 29.04
CA TRP A 359 16.84 -8.70 29.25
C TRP A 359 15.61 -8.59 30.16
N LYS A 360 14.62 -9.49 30.00
CA LYS A 360 13.43 -9.53 30.87
C LYS A 360 13.79 -9.83 32.33
N LEU A 361 14.79 -10.67 32.56
CA LEU A 361 15.26 -11.02 33.92
C LEU A 361 16.02 -9.87 34.60
N LEU A 362 16.57 -8.93 33.83
CA LEU A 362 17.30 -7.76 34.33
C LEU A 362 16.40 -6.57 34.72
N GLY A 363 15.07 -6.73 34.70
CA GLY A 363 14.12 -5.79 35.30
C GLY A 363 13.29 -4.92 34.35
N ASN A 364 13.45 -5.06 33.02
CA ASN A 364 12.65 -4.31 32.05
C ASN A 364 11.32 -5.02 31.77
N ARG A 365 10.31 -4.76 32.61
CA ARG A 365 8.90 -5.10 32.33
C ARG A 365 8.19 -3.92 31.67
N GLU A 366 8.50 -3.61 30.41
CA GLU A 366 7.60 -2.82 29.56
C GLU A 366 7.56 -3.38 28.14
#